data_AF-A0A4V6DIV4-F1
#
_entry.id   AF-A0A4V6DIV4-F1
#
_cell.length_a   1.000
_cell.length_b   1.000
_cell.length_c   1.000
_cell.angle_alpha   90.00
_cell.angle_beta   90.00
_cell.angle_gamma   90.00
#
_symmetry.space_group_name_H-M   'P 1'
#
loop_
_entity.id
_entity.type
_entity.pdbx_description
1 polymer ?
#
loop_
_entity_poly.entity_id
_entity_poly.type
_entity_poly.pdbx_seq_one_letter_code
_entity_poly.pdbx_strand_id
1 'polypeptide(L)'
;MEQVDACSVPETCNLLAHSGVAKARLSWVDLIVKSFFGGIFISLGSGLDLSIAGGCSGLRASNPAIATMLGVFIFPIGFVLILFTNVELVTSNMAVLVYSTLQRKSERRPVSQAEGRVNTNWAYNFTRGIGCNWLVGLAVFLAMSGRDNFSKIVGIWLPIWAL
;
A
#
# COMPACT_ATOMS: atom_id res chain seq x y z
N MET A 1 4.76 -27.41 19.80
CA MET A 1 5.14 -26.96 18.46
C MET A 1 4.27 -25.77 18.16
N GLU A 2 4.84 -24.58 18.29
CA GLU A 2 4.18 -23.30 18.06
C GLU A 2 3.58 -23.31 16.65
N GLN A 3 2.25 -23.19 16.54
CA GLN A 3 1.58 -23.03 15.26
C GLN A 3 2.06 -21.70 14.70
N VAL A 4 3.02 -21.76 13.78
CA VAL A 4 3.49 -20.57 13.06
C VAL A 4 2.33 -20.13 12.16
N ASP A 5 1.57 -19.14 12.61
CA ASP A 5 0.41 -18.56 11.89
C ASP A 5 0.79 -17.79 10.61
N ALA A 6 2.08 -17.81 10.25
CA ALA A 6 2.60 -17.29 9.00
C ALA A 6 2.52 -18.36 7.89
N CYS A 7 1.94 -17.97 6.77
CA CYS A 7 1.95 -18.73 5.53
C CYS A 7 3.39 -18.89 5.03
N SER A 8 3.74 -20.08 4.50
CA SER A 8 5.08 -20.30 3.97
C SER A 8 5.30 -19.44 2.71
N VAL A 9 6.54 -18.99 2.46
CA VAL A 9 6.88 -18.16 1.29
C VAL A 9 6.30 -18.71 -0.05
N PRO A 10 6.39 -20.02 -0.37
CA PRO A 10 5.80 -20.55 -1.61
C PRO A 10 4.26 -20.52 -1.62
N GLU A 11 3.61 -20.64 -0.45
CA GLU A 11 2.16 -20.59 -0.33
C GLU A 11 1.64 -19.14 -0.46
N THR A 12 2.30 -18.17 0.18
CA THR A 12 2.06 -16.73 -0.02
C THR A 12 2.20 -16.34 -1.50
N CYS A 13 3.24 -16.84 -2.17
CA CYS A 13 3.46 -16.63 -3.61
C CYS A 13 2.27 -17.12 -4.46
N ASN A 14 1.72 -18.30 -4.15
CA ASN A 14 0.54 -18.81 -4.85
C ASN A 14 -0.72 -17.99 -4.56
N LEU A 15 -0.92 -17.55 -3.32
CA LEU A 15 -2.04 -16.67 -2.94
C LEU A 15 -1.97 -15.31 -3.63
N LEU A 16 -0.77 -14.73 -3.76
CA LEU A 16 -0.53 -13.52 -4.55
C LEU A 16 -0.93 -13.71 -6.01
N ALA A 17 -0.46 -14.80 -6.64
CA ALA A 17 -0.75 -15.09 -8.04
C ALA A 17 -2.26 -15.27 -8.27
N HIS A 18 -2.95 -15.99 -7.38
CA HIS A 18 -4.39 -16.21 -7.48
C HIS A 18 -5.18 -14.90 -7.26
N SER A 19 -4.77 -14.08 -6.29
CA SER A 19 -5.36 -12.77 -6.04
C SER A 19 -5.16 -11.82 -7.22
N GLY A 20 -4.01 -11.88 -7.90
CA GLY A 20 -3.74 -11.10 -9.11
C GLY A 20 -4.64 -11.49 -10.28
N VAL A 21 -4.85 -12.79 -10.51
CA VAL A 21 -5.76 -13.28 -11.57
C VAL A 21 -7.22 -12.91 -11.26
N ALA A 22 -7.65 -13.00 -10.00
CA ALA A 22 -8.99 -12.58 -9.58
C ALA A 22 -9.20 -11.07 -9.78
N LYS A 23 -8.21 -10.25 -9.39
CA LYS A 23 -8.24 -8.80 -9.56
C LYS A 23 -8.23 -8.37 -11.04
N ALA A 24 -7.52 -9.10 -11.90
CA ALA A 24 -7.49 -8.84 -13.33
C ALA A 24 -8.85 -9.07 -14.04
N ARG A 25 -9.76 -9.82 -13.41
CA ARG A 25 -11.10 -10.11 -13.97
C ARG A 25 -12.21 -9.20 -13.42
N LEU A 26 -11.88 -8.25 -12.54
CA LEU A 26 -12.88 -7.32 -12.00
C LEU A 26 -13.47 -6.45 -13.12
N SER A 27 -14.76 -6.15 -13.02
CA SER A 27 -15.44 -5.22 -13.93
C SER A 27 -14.90 -3.80 -13.75
N TRP A 28 -14.90 -3.02 -14.84
CA TRP A 28 -14.50 -1.61 -14.83
C TRP A 28 -15.29 -0.76 -13.83
N VAL A 29 -16.56 -1.11 -13.59
CA VAL A 29 -17.41 -0.40 -12.61
C VAL A 29 -16.93 -0.67 -11.19
N ASP A 30 -16.69 -1.94 -10.83
CA ASP A 30 -16.18 -2.31 -9.51
C ASP A 30 -14.79 -1.71 -9.27
N LEU A 31 -13.95 -1.65 -10.30
CA LEU A 31 -12.64 -1.00 -10.22
C LEU A 31 -12.76 0.49 -9.91
N ILE A 32 -13.65 1.22 -10.60
CA ILE A 32 -13.85 2.66 -10.38
C ILE A 32 -14.39 2.92 -8.98
N VAL A 33 -15.42 2.18 -8.57
CA VAL A 33 -16.05 2.35 -7.26
C VAL A 33 -15.06 2.03 -6.13
N LYS A 34 -14.38 0.88 -6.21
CA LYS A 34 -13.40 0.47 -5.20
C LYS A 34 -12.19 1.42 -5.16
N SER A 35 -11.74 1.95 -6.31
CA SER A 35 -10.64 2.93 -6.38
C SER A 35 -11.05 4.28 -5.80
N PHE A 36 -12.30 4.71 -6.01
CA PHE A 36 -12.83 5.95 -5.44
C PHE A 36 -12.85 5.90 -3.91
N PHE A 37 -13.41 4.82 -3.33
CA PHE A 37 -13.41 4.63 -1.89
C PHE A 37 -11.99 4.43 -1.33
N GLY A 38 -11.13 3.70 -2.03
CA GLY A 38 -9.71 3.56 -1.68
C GLY A 38 -9.01 4.93 -1.61
N GLY A 39 -9.30 5.82 -2.55
CA GLY A 39 -8.82 7.21 -2.54
C GLY A 39 -9.29 7.99 -1.32
N ILE A 40 -10.59 7.91 -1.00
CA ILE A 40 -11.17 8.59 0.18
C ILE A 40 -10.48 8.13 1.47
N PHE A 41 -10.28 6.82 1.67
CA PHE A 41 -9.68 6.32 2.91
C PHE A 41 -8.20 6.68 3.06
N ILE A 42 -7.40 6.67 1.98
CA ILE A 42 -6.03 7.18 2.03
C ILE A 42 -6.01 8.68 2.32
N SER A 43 -6.91 9.45 1.69
CA SER A 43 -7.01 10.89 1.92
C SER A 43 -7.41 11.22 3.36
N LEU A 44 -8.26 10.40 4.00
CA LEU A 44 -8.59 10.55 5.42
C LEU A 44 -7.37 10.28 6.31
N GLY A 45 -6.59 9.23 6.03
CA GLY A 45 -5.34 8.95 6.76
C GLY A 45 -4.32 10.08 6.63
N SER A 46 -4.14 10.61 5.41
CA SER A 46 -3.27 11.76 5.15
C SER A 46 -3.82 13.06 5.76
N GLY A 47 -5.14 13.24 5.82
CA GLY A 47 -5.77 14.39 6.44
C GLY A 47 -5.56 14.44 7.96
N LEU A 48 -5.57 13.27 8.62
CA LEU A 48 -5.25 13.18 10.06
C LEU A 48 -3.77 13.47 10.32
N ASP A 49 -2.86 12.93 9.52
CA ASP A 49 -1.44 13.24 9.56
C ASP A 49 -1.19 14.75 9.37
N LEU A 50 -1.81 15.36 8.36
CA LEU A 50 -1.71 16.80 8.10
C LEU A 50 -2.28 17.64 9.25
N SER A 51 -3.36 17.17 9.89
CA SER A 51 -3.95 17.85 11.05
C SER A 51 -3.00 17.83 12.25
N ILE A 52 -2.22 16.76 12.44
CA ILE A 52 -1.18 16.67 13.47
C ILE A 52 0.00 17.57 13.12
N ALA A 53 0.46 17.51 11.87
CA ALA A 53 1.56 18.34 11.39
C ALA A 53 1.26 19.85 11.50
N GLY A 54 0.00 20.23 11.25
CA GLY A 54 -0.49 21.61 11.36
C GLY A 54 -0.88 22.04 12.78
N GLY A 55 -1.47 21.15 13.57
CA GLY A 55 -1.98 21.45 14.92
C GLY A 55 -0.90 21.51 16.01
N CYS A 56 0.22 20.82 15.82
CA CYS A 56 1.30 20.76 16.81
C CYS A 56 2.42 21.79 16.54
N SER A 57 2.09 23.05 16.28
CA SER A 57 3.07 24.12 15.99
C SER A 57 4.08 24.34 17.13
N GLY A 58 3.64 24.28 18.39
CA GLY A 58 4.50 24.40 19.57
C GLY A 58 5.44 23.21 19.81
N LEU A 59 4.98 21.99 19.47
CA LEU A 59 5.79 20.77 19.58
C LEU A 59 6.82 20.68 18.44
N ARG A 60 6.48 21.20 17.26
CA ARG A 60 7.38 21.25 16.10
C ARG A 60 8.50 22.29 16.27
N ALA A 61 8.24 23.37 17.00
CA ALA A 61 9.24 24.39 17.34
C ALA A 61 10.25 23.88 18.39
N SER A 62 9.81 23.04 19.33
CA SER A 62 10.67 22.47 20.37
C SER A 62 11.39 21.21 19.90
N ASN A 63 10.71 20.29 19.21
CA ASN A 63 11.28 19.03 18.71
C ASN A 63 10.59 18.56 17.41
N PRO A 64 11.13 18.90 16.22
CA PRO A 64 10.49 18.56 14.95
C PRO A 64 10.36 17.04 14.71
N ALA A 65 11.26 16.22 15.26
CA ALA A 65 11.24 14.77 15.08
C ALA A 65 10.02 14.10 15.71
N ILE A 66 9.58 14.55 16.90
CA ILE A 66 8.44 13.96 17.62
C ILE A 66 7.14 14.23 16.86
N ALA A 67 6.99 15.45 16.31
CA ALA A 67 5.83 15.81 15.51
C ALA A 67 5.73 14.94 14.25
N THR A 68 6.84 14.71 13.55
CA THR A 68 6.89 13.83 12.37
C THR A 68 6.62 12.37 12.74
N MET A 69 7.19 11.85 13.83
CA MET A 69 6.94 10.47 14.27
C MET A 69 5.47 10.21 14.60
N LEU A 70 4.78 11.19 15.21
CA LEU A 70 3.36 11.07 15.51
C LEU A 70 2.53 11.04 14.21
N GLY A 71 2.83 11.93 13.27
CA GLY A 71 2.14 11.99 11.97
C GLY A 71 2.27 10.70 11.17
N VAL A 72 3.50 10.21 11.02
CA VAL A 72 3.81 8.96 10.31
C VAL A 72 3.22 7.73 11.03
N PHE A 73 2.98 7.80 12.35
CA PHE A 73 2.29 6.74 13.09
C PHE A 73 0.76 6.74 12.85
N ILE A 74 0.15 7.91 12.61
CA ILE A 74 -1.30 8.01 12.34
C ILE A 74 -1.64 7.68 10.88
N PHE A 75 -0.73 7.94 9.94
CA PHE A 75 -0.96 7.71 8.51
C PHE A 75 -1.38 6.25 8.14
N PRO A 76 -0.79 5.17 8.70
CA PRO A 76 -1.21 3.78 8.47
C PRO A 76 -2.68 3.47 8.72
N ILE A 77 -3.39 4.29 9.51
CA ILE A 77 -4.83 4.11 9.79
C ILE A 77 -5.65 4.10 8.49
N GLY A 78 -5.29 4.91 7.50
CA GLY A 78 -5.94 4.91 6.18
C GLY A 78 -5.79 3.57 5.44
N PHE A 79 -4.63 2.91 5.56
CA PHE A 79 -4.40 1.59 4.97
C PHE A 79 -5.12 0.47 5.71
N VAL A 80 -5.26 0.58 7.03
CA VAL A 80 -6.04 -0.38 7.84
C VAL A 80 -7.53 -0.31 7.46
N LEU A 81 -8.08 0.88 7.25
CA LEU A 81 -9.45 1.05 6.76
C LEU A 81 -9.67 0.38 5.39
N ILE A 82 -8.68 0.50 4.49
CA ILE A 82 -8.72 -0.17 3.18
C ILE A 82 -8.71 -1.69 3.31
N LEU A 83 -7.91 -2.21 4.26
CA LEU A 83 -7.86 -3.65 4.53
C LEU A 83 -9.23 -4.18 5.01
N PHE A 84 -9.89 -3.49 5.95
CA PHE A 84 -11.19 -3.95 6.45
C PHE A 84 -12.31 -3.81 5.41
N THR A 85 -12.29 -2.73 4.62
CA THR A 85 -13.32 -2.45 3.62
C THR A 85 -13.11 -3.22 2.31
N ASN A 86 -11.99 -3.93 2.15
CA ASN A 86 -11.64 -4.70 0.94
C ASN A 86 -11.73 -3.87 -0.36
N VAL A 87 -11.45 -2.58 -0.26
CA VAL A 87 -11.38 -1.68 -1.42
C VAL A 87 -10.03 -1.82 -2.13
N GLU A 88 -10.04 -1.45 -3.41
CA GLU A 88 -8.91 -1.65 -4.33
C GLU A 88 -8.09 -0.38 -4.38
N LEU A 89 -6.78 -0.48 -4.12
CA LEU A 89 -5.85 0.62 -4.29
C LEU A 89 -4.97 0.36 -5.51
N VAL A 90 -4.74 1.41 -6.30
CA VAL A 90 -3.97 1.31 -7.55
C VAL A 90 -2.54 0.81 -7.30
N THR A 91 -1.90 1.22 -6.21
CA THR A 91 -0.53 0.82 -5.84
C THR A 91 -0.44 -0.64 -5.45
N SER A 92 -1.40 -1.17 -4.68
CA SER A 92 -1.45 -2.60 -4.36
C SER A 92 -1.71 -3.44 -5.60
N ASN A 93 -2.55 -2.94 -6.51
CA ASN A 93 -2.85 -3.63 -7.77
C ASN A 93 -1.64 -3.64 -8.69
N MET A 94 -0.87 -2.55 -8.75
CA MET A 94 0.41 -2.52 -9.45
C MET A 94 1.38 -3.58 -8.89
N ALA A 95 1.50 -3.73 -7.57
CA ALA A 95 2.37 -4.75 -6.96
C ALA A 95 1.94 -6.19 -7.28
N VAL A 96 0.65 -6.51 -7.08
CA VAL A 96 0.13 -7.89 -7.26
C VAL A 96 0.04 -8.28 -8.74
N LEU A 97 -0.35 -7.34 -9.62
CA LEU A 97 -0.43 -7.60 -11.07
C LEU A 97 0.95 -7.75 -11.70
N VAL A 98 1.95 -6.96 -11.28
CA VAL A 98 3.35 -7.16 -11.71
C VAL A 98 3.85 -8.56 -11.31
N TYR A 99 3.56 -9.01 -10.09
CA TYR A 99 3.92 -10.37 -9.68
C TYR A 99 3.24 -11.45 -10.55
N SER A 100 1.95 -11.30 -10.83
CA SER A 100 1.20 -12.27 -11.67
C SER A 100 1.61 -12.27 -13.15
N THR A 101 2.03 -11.12 -13.67
CA THR A 101 2.54 -10.99 -15.05
C THR A 101 3.95 -11.55 -15.19
N LEU A 102 4.82 -11.42 -14.18
CA LEU A 102 6.14 -12.06 -14.13
C LEU A 102 6.04 -13.59 -14.11
N GLN A 103 4.99 -14.14 -13.50
CA GLN A 103 4.68 -15.58 -13.54
C GLN A 103 4.11 -16.06 -14.89
N ARG A 104 4.02 -15.20 -15.93
CA ARG A 104 3.37 -15.46 -17.23
C ARG A 104 1.90 -15.90 -17.14
N LYS A 105 1.22 -15.66 -16.01
CA LYS A 105 -0.18 -16.11 -15.79
C LYS A 105 -1.24 -15.07 -16.21
N SER A 106 -0.84 -13.86 -16.61
CA SER A 106 -1.75 -12.89 -17.27
C SER A 106 -1.08 -12.22 -18.47
N GLU A 107 -1.89 -11.91 -19.48
CA GLU A 107 -1.48 -11.37 -20.76
C GLU A 107 -0.92 -9.94 -20.66
N ARG A 108 0.03 -9.63 -21.54
CA ARG A 108 0.75 -8.35 -21.63
C ARG A 108 -0.21 -7.21 -22.00
N ARG A 109 -0.39 -6.22 -21.10
CA ARG A 109 -0.58 -4.75 -21.30
C ARG A 109 -1.17 -4.14 -20.01
N PRO A 110 -0.73 -2.94 -19.53
CA PRO A 110 -0.20 -1.82 -20.30
C PRO A 110 1.12 -1.24 -19.72
N VAL A 111 2.24 -1.42 -20.44
CA VAL A 111 3.51 -0.71 -20.19
C VAL A 111 3.45 0.73 -20.72
N SER A 112 2.35 1.14 -21.36
CA SER A 112 2.18 2.46 -21.98
C SER A 112 1.61 3.56 -21.08
N GLN A 113 1.26 3.26 -19.81
CA GLN A 113 0.72 4.28 -18.88
C GLN A 113 1.82 5.09 -18.13
N ALA A 114 3.09 4.69 -18.25
CA ALA A 114 4.20 5.31 -17.51
C ALA A 114 4.84 6.52 -18.20
N GLU A 115 4.71 6.68 -19.53
CA GLU A 115 5.50 7.67 -20.28
C GLU A 115 5.02 9.13 -20.13
N GLY A 116 3.78 9.37 -19.73
CA GLY A 116 3.16 10.70 -19.83
C GLY A 116 3.26 11.64 -18.62
N ARG A 117 3.92 11.27 -17.51
CA ARG A 117 3.83 12.04 -16.24
C ARG A 117 5.15 12.44 -15.60
N VAL A 118 6.24 12.53 -16.36
CA VAL A 118 7.55 12.88 -15.80
C VAL A 118 7.98 14.28 -16.25
N ASN A 119 7.46 15.31 -15.59
CA ASN A 119 8.18 16.58 -15.55
C ASN A 119 7.87 17.40 -14.28
N THR A 120 8.66 17.15 -13.23
CA THR A 120 9.22 18.14 -12.29
C THR A 120 10.10 17.37 -11.29
N ASN A 121 11.39 17.74 -11.17
CA ASN A 121 12.42 17.04 -10.37
C ASN A 121 12.52 15.52 -10.59
N TRP A 122 12.90 15.14 -11.81
CA TRP A 122 12.97 13.75 -12.33
C TRP A 122 13.61 12.75 -11.36
N ALA A 123 14.85 12.98 -10.89
CA ALA A 123 15.57 11.99 -10.09
C ALA A 123 15.00 11.81 -8.66
N TYR A 124 14.61 12.90 -8.01
CA TYR A 124 14.12 12.88 -6.63
C TYR A 124 12.73 12.22 -6.53
N ASN A 125 11.82 12.62 -7.41
CA ASN A 125 10.47 12.07 -7.44
C ASN A 125 10.45 10.62 -7.96
N PHE A 126 11.35 10.26 -8.88
CA PHE A 126 11.52 8.88 -9.35
C PHE A 126 12.01 7.96 -8.23
N THR A 127 13.03 8.38 -7.47
CA THR A 127 13.60 7.56 -6.39
C THR A 127 12.59 7.35 -5.25
N ARG A 128 11.85 8.41 -4.87
CA ARG A 128 10.78 8.29 -3.85
C ARG A 128 9.59 7.48 -4.35
N GLY A 129 9.23 7.59 -5.63
CA GLY A 129 8.17 6.80 -6.24
C GLY A 129 8.48 5.30 -6.24
N ILE A 130 9.73 4.93 -6.56
CA ILE A 130 10.19 3.53 -6.49
C ILE A 130 10.19 3.01 -5.06
N GLY A 131 10.77 3.79 -4.12
CA GLY A 131 10.83 3.41 -2.71
C GLY A 131 9.44 3.20 -2.09
N CYS A 132 8.51 4.12 -2.38
CA CYS A 132 7.12 4.01 -1.92
C CYS A 132 6.42 2.79 -2.46
N ASN A 133 6.48 2.55 -3.77
CA ASN A 133 5.83 1.39 -4.37
C ASN A 133 6.45 0.06 -3.90
N TRP A 134 7.76 0.05 -3.61
CA TRP A 134 8.43 -1.11 -3.06
C TRP A 134 7.98 -1.43 -1.63
N LEU A 135 7.91 -0.41 -0.75
CA LEU A 135 7.44 -0.57 0.63
C LEU A 135 5.96 -0.96 0.70
N VAL A 136 5.12 -0.41 -0.19
CA VAL A 136 3.72 -0.83 -0.33
C VAL A 136 3.61 -2.27 -0.83
N GLY A 137 4.44 -2.68 -1.80
CA GLY A 137 4.50 -4.07 -2.25
C GLY A 137 4.91 -5.04 -1.14
N LEU A 138 5.86 -4.62 -0.29
CA LEU A 138 6.31 -5.38 0.88
C LEU A 138 5.23 -5.46 1.95
N ALA A 139 4.52 -4.36 2.23
CA ALA A 139 3.36 -4.34 3.12
C ALA A 139 2.26 -5.30 2.67
N VAL A 140 1.96 -5.32 1.37
CA VAL A 140 0.97 -6.23 0.78
C VAL A 140 1.44 -7.69 0.88
N PHE A 141 2.72 -7.98 0.65
CA PHE A 141 3.29 -9.31 0.82
C PHE A 141 3.23 -9.82 2.28
N LEU A 142 3.59 -8.96 3.24
CA LEU A 142 3.48 -9.28 4.66
C LEU A 142 2.03 -9.45 5.11
N ALA A 143 1.11 -8.62 4.59
CA ALA A 143 -0.32 -8.75 4.86
C ALA A 143 -0.90 -10.08 4.34
N MET A 144 -0.46 -10.57 3.18
CA MET A 144 -0.91 -11.89 2.69
C MET A 144 -0.24 -13.07 3.39
N SER A 145 0.89 -12.85 4.05
CA SER A 145 1.57 -13.89 4.82
C SER A 145 0.88 -14.18 6.17
N GLY A 146 0.11 -13.24 6.71
CA GLY A 146 -0.64 -13.42 7.96
C GLY A 146 -2.05 -13.97 7.75
N ARG A 147 -2.43 -15.01 8.51
CA ARG A 147 -3.81 -15.53 8.51
C ARG A 147 -4.75 -14.64 9.33
N ASP A 148 -4.28 -14.15 10.48
CA ASP A 148 -5.06 -13.33 11.41
C ASP A 148 -5.14 -11.86 11.01
N ASN A 149 -6.29 -11.22 11.31
CA ASN A 149 -6.49 -9.80 11.06
C ASN A 149 -5.45 -8.92 11.78
N PHE A 150 -5.02 -9.30 12.98
CA PHE A 150 -3.99 -8.58 13.72
C PHE A 150 -2.63 -8.61 13.01
N SER A 151 -2.21 -9.79 12.53
CA SER A 151 -0.96 -9.98 11.79
C SER A 151 -0.94 -9.16 10.49
N LYS A 152 -2.09 -9.01 9.82
CA LYS A 152 -2.20 -8.17 8.62
C LYS A 152 -2.05 -6.68 8.94
N ILE A 153 -2.65 -6.22 10.04
CA ILE A 153 -2.55 -4.82 10.48
C ILE A 153 -1.10 -4.49 10.81
N VAL A 154 -0.43 -5.31 11.62
CA VAL A 154 0.98 -5.10 12.00
C VAL A 154 1.91 -5.20 10.79
N GLY A 155 1.65 -6.14 9.88
CA GLY A 155 2.43 -6.32 8.64
C GLY A 155 2.33 -5.15 7.67
N ILE A 156 1.24 -4.38 7.71
CA ILE A 156 1.06 -3.14 6.94
C ILE A 156 1.68 -1.94 7.67
N TRP A 157 1.59 -1.92 9.00
CA TRP A 157 2.03 -0.77 9.80
C TRP A 157 3.54 -0.55 9.73
N LEU A 158 4.35 -1.62 9.81
CA LEU A 158 5.80 -1.53 9.86
C LEU A 158 6.44 -0.93 8.59
N PRO A 159 6.12 -1.40 7.36
CA PRO A 159 6.74 -0.87 6.14
C PRO A 159 6.27 0.54 5.81
N ILE A 160 5.05 0.91 6.21
CA ILE A 160 4.50 2.25 5.97
C ILE A 160 5.09 3.26 6.94
N TRP A 161 5.38 2.85 8.17
CA TRP A 161 6.06 3.72 9.13
C TRP A 161 7.52 4.03 8.73
N ALA A 162 8.12 3.18 7.89
CA ALA A 162 9.46 3.39 7.34
C ALA A 162 9.49 4.35 6.12
N LEU A 163 8.33 4.85 5.67
CA LEU A 163 8.17 5.73 4.51
C LEU A 163 8.42 7.21 4.86
#